data_AF-A0A059BHR7-F1
#
_entry.id   AF-A0A059BHR7-F1
#
_cell.length_a   1.000
_cell.length_b   1.000
_cell.length_c   1.000
_cell.angle_alpha   90.00
_cell.angle_beta   90.00
_cell.angle_gamma   90.00
#
_symmetry.space_group_name_H-M   'P 1'
#
loop_
_entity.id
_entity.type
_entity.pdbx_description
1 polymer ?
#
loop_
_entity_poly.entity_id
_entity_poly.type
_entity_poly.pdbx_seq_one_letter_code
_entity_poly.pdbx_strand_id
1 'polypeptide(L)'
;MTRAQATDDVNLAVLVRRMVVEERIMDVVDPMMKEKVSIADMETMKALGFLAMGCLEEWRQNCTSMKEVAKEIEYIMSIATGDVVDS
;
A
#
# COMPACT_ATOMS: atom_id res chain seq x y z
N MET A 1 -28.66 -14.97 14.64
CA MET A 1 -28.38 -15.46 13.29
C MET A 1 -26.95 -15.06 12.94
N THR A 2 -26.03 -15.99 13.11
CA THR A 2 -24.59 -15.80 12.85
C THR A 2 -24.39 -15.86 11.34
N ARG A 3 -24.14 -14.71 10.69
CA ARG A 3 -23.88 -14.65 9.25
C ARG A 3 -22.40 -14.86 9.01
N ALA A 4 -22.09 -15.89 8.21
CA ALA A 4 -20.78 -16.45 7.93
C ALA A 4 -19.66 -15.40 7.70
N GLN A 5 -18.65 -15.40 8.59
CA GLN A 5 -17.30 -14.90 8.30
C GLN A 5 -16.49 -16.07 7.74
N ALA A 6 -16.49 -16.26 6.43
CA ALA A 6 -15.58 -17.21 5.77
C ALA A 6 -15.34 -16.91 4.28
N THR A 7 -16.13 -16.02 3.66
CA THR A 7 -16.11 -15.84 2.19
C THR A 7 -15.90 -14.41 1.72
N ASP A 8 -15.70 -13.43 2.63
CA ASP A 8 -15.38 -12.05 2.23
C ASP A 8 -13.87 -11.81 2.06
N ASP A 9 -13.03 -12.78 2.43
CA ASP A 9 -11.56 -12.73 2.30
C ASP A 9 -11.03 -13.23 0.93
N VAL A 10 -11.87 -13.34 -0.10
CA VAL A 10 -11.39 -13.65 -1.48
C VAL A 10 -10.81 -12.43 -2.20
N ASN A 11 -11.13 -11.21 -1.77
CA ASN A 11 -10.66 -9.99 -2.42
C ASN A 11 -9.56 -9.31 -1.62
N LEU A 12 -8.33 -9.41 -2.13
CA LEU A 12 -7.15 -8.78 -1.54
C LEU A 12 -7.31 -7.26 -1.39
N ALA A 13 -7.95 -6.57 -2.33
CA ALA A 13 -8.15 -5.12 -2.24
C ALA A 13 -9.07 -4.74 -1.08
N VAL A 14 -10.14 -5.51 -0.83
CA VAL A 14 -11.04 -5.28 0.32
C VAL A 14 -10.30 -5.53 1.63
N LEU A 15 -9.51 -6.61 1.70
CA LEU A 15 -8.69 -6.94 2.86
C LEU A 15 -7.68 -5.83 3.16
N VAL A 16 -6.91 -5.40 2.17
CA VAL A 16 -5.89 -4.35 2.33
C VAL A 16 -6.52 -3.02 2.76
N ARG A 17 -7.66 -2.63 2.16
CA ARG A 17 -8.39 -1.41 2.57
C ARG A 17 -8.76 -1.44 4.05
N ARG A 18 -9.28 -2.58 4.53
CA ARG A 18 -9.61 -2.75 5.95
C ARG A 18 -8.36 -2.67 6.83
N MET A 19 -7.27 -3.33 6.43
CA MET A 19 -6.02 -3.32 7.20
C MET A 19 -5.37 -1.94 7.24
N VAL A 20 -5.55 -1.11 6.21
CA VAL A 20 -5.14 0.30 6.22
C VAL A 20 -5.93 1.10 7.25
N VAL A 21 -7.25 0.94 7.31
CA VAL A 21 -8.12 1.60 8.30
C VAL A 21 -7.78 1.16 9.73
N GLU A 22 -7.39 -0.10 9.92
CA GLU A 22 -6.94 -0.63 11.20
C GLU A 22 -5.47 -0.28 11.53
N GLU A 23 -4.77 0.49 10.68
CA GLU A 23 -3.33 0.81 10.79
C GLU A 23 -2.39 -0.42 10.79
N ARG A 24 -2.85 -1.52 10.20
CA ARG A 24 -2.23 -2.85 10.20
C ARG A 24 -1.78 -3.31 8.81
N ILE A 25 -1.48 -2.38 7.90
CA ILE A 25 -1.09 -2.70 6.52
C ILE A 25 0.12 -3.65 6.42
N MET A 26 1.05 -3.63 7.39
CA MET A 26 2.20 -4.53 7.39
C MET A 26 1.84 -5.99 7.71
N ASP A 27 0.63 -6.26 8.24
CA ASP A 27 0.16 -7.62 8.53
C ASP A 27 -0.19 -8.40 7.25
N VAL A 28 -0.49 -7.69 6.15
CA VAL A 28 -0.83 -8.29 4.85
C VAL A 28 0.34 -8.34 3.87
N VAL A 29 1.48 -7.76 4.22
CA VAL A 29 2.73 -7.91 3.47
C VAL A 29 3.27 -9.31 3.68
N ASP A 30 3.72 -9.95 2.59
CA ASP A 30 4.32 -11.28 2.59
C ASP A 30 5.40 -11.39 3.69
N PRO A 31 5.30 -12.36 4.62
CA PRO A 31 6.31 -12.57 5.66
C PRO A 31 7.73 -12.70 5.12
N MET A 32 7.91 -13.31 3.94
CA MET A 32 9.21 -13.46 3.29
C MET A 32 9.80 -12.10 2.89
N MET A 33 8.95 -11.12 2.55
CA MET A 33 9.39 -9.75 2.25
C MET A 33 9.75 -8.96 3.51
N LYS A 34 9.36 -9.42 4.70
CA LYS A 34 9.69 -8.80 5.99
C LYS A 34 10.95 -9.40 6.64
N GLU A 35 11.47 -10.49 6.12
CA GLU A 35 12.67 -11.14 6.66
C GLU A 35 13.92 -10.32 6.28
N LYS A 36 14.67 -9.83 7.28
CA LYS A 36 15.98 -9.13 7.11
C LYS A 36 15.95 -7.81 6.32
N VAL A 37 14.79 -7.17 6.17
CA VAL A 37 14.68 -5.81 5.61
C VAL A 37 14.96 -4.74 6.68
N SER A 38 15.46 -3.59 6.24
CA SER A 38 15.69 -2.45 7.11
C SER A 38 14.37 -1.77 7.50
N ILE A 39 14.42 -0.92 8.54
CA ILE A 39 13.27 -0.09 8.92
C ILE A 39 12.86 0.83 7.75
N ALA A 40 13.83 1.37 7.01
CA ALA A 40 13.56 2.22 5.85
C ALA A 40 12.81 1.47 4.75
N ASP A 41 13.15 0.19 4.50
CA ASP A 41 12.44 -0.64 3.53
C ASP A 41 11.01 -0.93 3.99
N MET A 42 10.79 -1.14 5.29
CA MET A 42 9.43 -1.32 5.84
C MET A 42 8.58 -0.05 5.70
N GLU A 43 9.14 1.12 5.98
CA GLU A 43 8.46 2.40 5.76
C GLU A 43 8.19 2.66 4.27
N THR A 44 9.10 2.25 3.39
CA THR A 44 8.92 2.34 1.92
C THR A 44 7.77 1.44 1.46
N MET A 45 7.71 0.19 1.94
CA MET A 45 6.59 -0.72 1.67
C MET A 45 5.26 -0.17 2.17
N LYS A 46 5.26 0.45 3.35
CA LYS A 46 4.09 1.12 3.93
C LYS A 46 3.64 2.31 3.07
N ALA A 47 4.56 3.15 2.63
CA ALA A 47 4.28 4.29 1.74
C ALA A 47 3.67 3.86 0.40
N LEU A 48 4.23 2.82 -0.23
CA LEU A 48 3.68 2.23 -1.45
C LEU A 48 2.26 1.68 -1.24
N GLY A 49 2.02 1.02 -0.10
CA GLY A 49 0.70 0.51 0.24
C GLY A 49 -0.35 1.61 0.43
N PHE A 50 0.03 2.77 0.98
CA PHE A 50 -0.86 3.93 1.05
C PHE A 50 -1.12 4.56 -0.32
N LEU A 51 -0.12 4.65 -1.20
CA LEU A 51 -0.32 5.11 -2.58
C LEU A 51 -1.30 4.20 -3.33
N ALA A 52 -1.19 2.88 -3.14
CA ALA A 52 -2.08 1.90 -3.75
C ALA A 52 -3.56 2.09 -3.34
N MET A 53 -3.84 2.68 -2.18
CA MET A 53 -5.21 2.99 -1.76
C MET A 53 -5.88 4.01 -2.68
N GLY A 54 -5.14 5.03 -3.12
CA GLY A 54 -5.62 6.01 -4.10
C GLY A 54 -5.93 5.40 -5.47
N CYS A 55 -5.30 4.27 -5.81
CA CYS A 55 -5.60 3.51 -7.02
C CYS A 55 -6.87 2.65 -6.88
N LEU A 56 -7.27 2.31 -5.65
CA LEU A 56 -8.37 1.39 -5.33
C LEU A 56 -9.68 2.10 -4.97
N GLU A 57 -9.76 3.41 -5.22
CA GLU A 57 -10.96 4.24 -5.02
C GLU A 57 -12.16 3.74 -5.84
N GLU A 58 -13.35 3.74 -5.22
CA GLU A 58 -14.57 3.20 -5.83
C GLU A 58 -15.04 4.01 -7.05
N TRP A 59 -14.77 5.31 -7.04
CA TRP A 59 -15.11 6.23 -8.12
C TRP A 59 -13.89 6.51 -8.98
N ARG A 60 -13.99 6.23 -10.29
CA ARG A 60 -12.88 6.48 -11.25
C ARG A 60 -12.38 7.91 -11.27
N GLN A 61 -13.22 8.87 -10.87
CA GLN A 61 -12.86 10.29 -10.77
C GLN A 61 -11.90 10.58 -9.60
N ASN A 62 -11.89 9.72 -8.58
CA ASN A 62 -11.00 9.81 -7.43
C ASN A 62 -9.75 8.94 -7.58
N CYS A 63 -9.72 8.08 -8.60
CA CYS A 63 -8.55 7.27 -8.90
C CYS A 63 -7.42 8.18 -9.38
N THR A 64 -6.31 8.19 -8.64
CA THR A 64 -5.11 8.94 -9.01
C THR A 64 -4.69 8.60 -10.43
N SER A 65 -4.32 9.59 -11.23
CA SER A 65 -3.91 9.32 -12.60
C SER A 65 -2.63 8.47 -12.62
N MET A 66 -2.49 7.54 -13.57
CA MET A 66 -1.27 6.73 -13.67
C MET A 66 0.01 7.56 -13.85
N LYS A 67 -0.11 8.78 -14.38
CA LYS A 67 0.99 9.76 -14.46
C LYS A 67 1.43 10.24 -13.07
N GLU A 68 0.47 10.55 -12.20
CA GLU A 68 0.76 10.93 -10.82
C GLU A 68 1.26 9.73 -10.01
N VAL A 69 0.61 8.56 -10.15
CA VAL A 69 1.07 7.31 -9.50
C VAL A 69 2.53 7.01 -9.86
N ALA A 70 2.92 7.13 -11.13
CA ALA A 70 4.31 6.91 -11.55
C ALA A 70 5.29 7.88 -10.90
N LYS A 71 4.92 9.17 -10.79
CA LYS A 71 5.74 10.18 -10.11
C LYS A 71 5.88 9.91 -8.61
N GLU A 72 4.78 9.53 -7.96
CA GLU A 72 4.80 9.21 -6.53
C GLU A 72 5.65 7.96 -6.25
N ILE A 73 5.62 6.96 -7.12
CA ILE A 73 6.51 5.78 -7.02
C ILE A 73 7.98 6.22 -7.17
N GLU A 74 8.30 7.03 -8.17
CA GLU A 74 9.66 7.54 -8.38
C GLU A 74 10.16 8.33 -7.17
N TYR A 75 9.30 9.17 -6.58
CA TYR A 75 9.60 9.93 -5.37
C TYR A 75 9.79 9.03 -4.14
N ILE A 76 8.92 8.05 -3.91
CA ILE A 76 9.07 7.09 -2.81
C ILE A 76 10.38 6.30 -2.95
N MET A 77 10.73 5.90 -4.18
CA MET A 77 12.00 5.19 -4.45
C MET A 77 13.22 6.07 -4.24
N SER A 78 13.18 7.35 -4.63
CA SER A 78 14.31 8.26 -4.46
C SER A 78 14.61 8.54 -2.98
N ILE A 79 13.58 8.61 -2.14
CA ILE A 79 13.74 8.65 -0.68
C ILE A 79 14.39 7.37 -0.17
N ALA A 80 13.95 6.20 -0.65
CA ALA A 80 14.47 4.91 -0.21
C ALA A 80 15.95 4.71 -0.59
N THR A 81 16.39 5.25 -1.73
CA THR A 81 17.79 5.18 -2.17
C THR A 81 18.67 6.30 -1.59
N GLY A 82 18.07 7.30 -0.92
CA GLY A 82 18.78 8.48 -0.42
C GLY A 82 19.10 9.52 -1.49
N ASP A 83 18.56 9.36 -2.70
CA ASP A 83 18.69 10.29 -3.81
C ASP A 83 17.61 11.38 -3.67
N VAL A 84 17.78 12.32 -2.74
CA VAL A 84 16.87 13.47 -2.65
C VAL A 84 17.03 14.31 -3.91
N VAL A 85 16.09 14.18 -4.84
CA VAL A 85 15.98 15.07 -6.01
C VAL A 85 15.36 16.37 -5.50
N ASP A 86 16.20 17.30 -5.06
CA ASP A 86 15.81 18.69 -4.85
C ASP A 86 15.14 19.22 -6.14
N SER A 87 13.88 19.63 -6.02
CA SER A 87 13.15 20.38 -7.04
C SER A 87 12.83 21.78 -6.54
#